data_AF-W6RBI4-F1
#
_entry.id   AF-W6RBI4-F1
#
_cell.length_a   1.000
_cell.length_b   1.000
_cell.length_c   1.000
_cell.angle_alpha   90.00
_cell.angle_beta   90.00
_cell.angle_gamma   90.00
#
_symmetry.space_group_name_H-M   'P 1'
#
loop_
_entity.id
_entity.type
_entity.pdbx_description
1 polymer ?
#
loop_
_entity_poly.entity_id
_entity_poly.type
_entity_poly.pdbx_seq_one_letter_code
_entity_poly.pdbx_strand_id
1 'polypeptide(L)'
;MPNFITDFAHAAELLLHSKRVLVVGCSGGGKTTLSRKLAQQLGIRHISMDREFYWLPGWVKRPKTEERDLIAVAVASERWLMD
;
A
#
# COMPACT_ATOMS: atom_id res chain seq x y z
N MET A 1 8.43 1.70 -20.05
CA MET A 1 9.57 1.21 -19.23
C MET A 1 9.34 1.66 -17.79
N PRO A 2 9.63 0.84 -16.77
CA PRO A 2 9.54 1.28 -15.38
C PRO A 2 10.54 2.41 -15.10
N ASN A 3 10.09 3.46 -14.40
CA ASN A 3 10.92 4.58 -13.97
C ASN A 3 11.62 4.19 -12.66
N PHE A 4 12.75 3.47 -12.76
CA PHE A 4 13.55 3.14 -11.59
C PHE A 4 14.22 4.41 -11.05
N ILE A 5 14.05 4.67 -9.75
CA ILE A 5 14.68 5.78 -9.03
C ILE A 5 15.72 5.17 -8.10
N THR A 6 17.00 5.49 -8.31
CA THR A 6 18.12 4.98 -7.51
C THR A 6 18.65 5.99 -6.51
N ASP A 7 18.28 7.27 -6.65
CA ASP A 7 18.64 8.34 -5.72
C ASP A 7 17.58 8.49 -4.62
N PHE A 8 18.01 8.46 -3.36
CA PHE A 8 17.10 8.50 -2.21
C PHE A 8 16.47 9.89 -2.01
N ALA A 9 17.18 10.97 -2.34
CA ALA A 9 16.64 12.32 -2.19
C ALA A 9 15.48 12.56 -3.17
N HIS A 10 15.68 12.19 -4.43
CA HIS A 10 14.65 12.23 -5.45
C HIS A 10 13.48 11.29 -5.13
N ALA A 11 13.74 10.07 -4.63
CA ALA A 11 12.68 9.17 -4.21
C ALA A 11 11.84 9.77 -3.06
N ALA A 12 12.47 10.42 -2.08
CA ALA A 12 11.78 11.09 -1.00
C ALA A 12 10.92 12.26 -1.50
N GLU A 13 11.43 13.08 -2.42
CA GLU A 13 10.68 14.16 -3.05
C GLU A 13 9.44 13.65 -3.79
N LEU A 14 9.57 12.56 -4.56
CA LEU A 14 8.44 11.94 -5.24
C LEU A 14 7.41 11.41 -4.25
N LEU A 15 7.85 10.78 -3.15
CA LEU A 15 6.96 10.26 -2.10
C LEU A 15 6.19 11.38 -1.39
N LEU A 16 6.80 12.54 -1.16
CA LEU A 16 6.13 13.70 -0.54
C LEU A 16 4.96 14.21 -1.39
N HIS A 17 5.10 14.19 -2.72
CA HIS A 17 4.07 14.65 -3.66
C HIS A 17 3.13 13.53 -4.14
N SER A 18 3.44 12.28 -3.80
CA SER A 18 2.62 11.14 -4.20
C SER A 18 1.36 11.05 -3.35
N LYS A 19 0.23 10.97 -4.05
CA LYS A 19 -1.07 10.74 -3.42
C LYS A 19 -1.33 9.25 -3.14
N ARG A 20 -0.86 8.37 -4.01
CA ARG A 20 -1.15 6.93 -3.98
C ARG A 20 0.14 6.14 -4.08
N VAL A 21 0.43 5.33 -3.07
CA VAL A 21 1.68 4.56 -2.98
C VAL A 21 1.35 3.10 -2.72
N LEU A 22 1.89 2.20 -3.54
CA LEU A 22 1.80 0.76 -3.33
C LEU A 22 3.20 0.21 -3.05
N VAL A 23 3.37 -0.48 -1.92
CA VAL A 23 4.64 -1.08 -1.49
C VAL A 23 4.61 -2.58 -1.76
N VAL A 24 5.41 -3.05 -2.73
CA VAL A 24 5.47 -4.46 -3.14
C VAL A 24 6.87 -5.03 -2.91
N GLY A 25 6.95 -6.32 -2.65
CA GLY A 25 8.21 -7.03 -2.36
C GLY A 25 7.99 -8.35 -1.64
N CYS A 26 9.09 -9.07 -1.40
CA CYS A 26 9.04 -10.42 -0.82
C CYS A 26 8.47 -10.46 0.61
N SER A 27 7.92 -11.62 0.99
CA SER A 27 7.57 -11.89 2.39
C SER A 27 8.81 -11.75 3.28
N GLY A 28 8.65 -11.20 4.49
CA GLY A 28 9.76 -10.92 5.40
C GLY A 28 10.67 -9.74 5.00
N GLY A 29 10.52 -9.15 3.82
CA GLY A 29 11.37 -8.05 3.33
C GLY A 29 11.14 -6.67 3.98
N GLY A 30 10.37 -6.60 5.08
CA GLY A 30 10.18 -5.36 5.83
C GLY A 30 9.16 -4.36 5.27
N LYS A 31 8.37 -4.73 4.25
CA LYS A 31 7.35 -3.87 3.63
C LYS A 31 6.44 -3.19 4.64
N THR A 32 5.80 -3.98 5.52
CA THR A 32 4.86 -3.45 6.50
C THR A 32 5.51 -2.48 7.49
N THR A 33 6.78 -2.71 7.83
CA THR A 33 7.55 -1.77 8.66
C THR A 33 7.80 -0.47 7.90
N LEU A 34 8.20 -0.54 6.63
CA LEU A 34 8.41 0.64 5.76
C LEU A 34 7.10 1.41 5.55
N SER A 35 6.03 0.71 5.15
CA SER A 35 4.70 1.25 4.90
C SER A 35 4.14 2.01 6.10
N ARG A 36 4.24 1.44 7.31
CA ARG A 36 3.81 2.13 8.54
C ARG A 36 4.62 3.39 8.82
N LYS A 37 5.95 3.33 8.67
CA LYS A 37 6.83 4.50 8.86
C LYS A 37 6.53 5.60 7.85
N LEU A 38 6.40 5.26 6.57
CA LEU A 38 6.05 6.21 5.51
C LEU A 38 4.67 6.81 5.74
N ALA A 39 3.67 6.00 6.07
CA ALA A 39 2.32 6.47 6.35
C ALA A 39 2.28 7.46 7.51
N GLN A 40 3.01 7.17 8.60
CA GLN A 40 3.15 8.06 9.75
C GLN A 40 3.83 9.38 9.37
N GLN A 41 4.95 9.33 8.64
CA GLN A 41 5.71 10.53 8.24
C GLN A 41 4.96 11.41 7.24
N LEU A 42 4.24 10.80 6.29
CA LEU A 42 3.50 11.50 5.24
C LEU A 42 2.08 11.92 5.68
N GLY A 43 1.63 11.46 6.86
CA GLY A 43 0.27 11.70 7.36
C GLY A 43 -0.79 11.10 6.42
N ILE A 44 -0.58 9.88 5.92
CA ILE A 44 -1.50 9.18 5.01
C ILE A 44 -2.03 7.90 5.62
N ARG A 45 -3.24 7.50 5.20
CA ARG A 45 -3.84 6.24 5.61
C ARG A 45 -3.03 5.05 5.06
N HIS A 46 -2.54 4.21 5.97
CA HIS A 46 -2.01 2.89 5.63
C HIS A 46 -3.15 1.87 5.53
N ILE A 47 -3.16 1.09 4.46
CA ILE A 47 -4.16 0.05 4.16
C ILE A 47 -3.41 -1.24 3.85
N SER A 48 -3.51 -2.25 4.73
CA SER A 48 -2.92 -3.57 4.46
C SER A 48 -3.83 -4.36 3.54
N MET A 49 -3.36 -4.77 2.36
CA MET A 49 -4.17 -5.51 1.41
C MET A 49 -4.58 -6.89 1.97
N ASP A 50 -3.65 -7.55 2.68
CA ASP A 50 -3.90 -8.82 3.35
C ASP A 50 -5.07 -8.71 4.35
N ARG A 51 -5.02 -7.72 5.24
CA ARG A 51 -6.02 -7.55 6.30
C ARG A 51 -7.35 -7.00 5.78
N GLU A 52 -7.30 -6.02 4.91
CA GLU A 52 -8.48 -5.26 4.50
C GLU A 52 -9.25 -5.98 3.38
N PHE A 53 -8.55 -6.68 2.47
CA PHE A 53 -9.16 -7.22 1.26
C PHE A 53 -9.11 -8.74 1.15
N TYR A 54 -7.99 -9.37 1.51
CA TYR A 54 -7.77 -10.77 1.14
C TYR A 54 -8.24 -11.79 2.16
N TRP A 55 -8.03 -11.56 3.45
CA TRP A 55 -8.18 -12.60 4.47
C TRP A 55 -9.24 -12.24 5.50
N LEU A 56 -10.19 -13.14 5.68
CA LEU A 56 -11.16 -13.12 6.77
C LEU A 56 -10.57 -13.83 8.02
N PRO A 57 -11.18 -13.68 9.21
CA PRO A 57 -10.78 -14.41 10.40
C PRO A 57 -10.66 -15.92 10.13
N GLY A 58 -9.61 -16.55 10.66
CA GLY A 58 -9.31 -17.95 10.36
C GLY A 58 -8.58 -18.18 9.04
N TRP A 59 -7.98 -17.13 8.43
CA TRP A 59 -7.22 -17.23 7.18
C TRP A 59 -8.04 -17.72 5.98
N VAL A 60 -9.34 -17.43 6.00
CA VAL A 60 -10.24 -17.77 4.89
C VAL A 60 -10.12 -16.70 3.81
N LYS A 61 -9.83 -17.12 2.57
CA LYS A 61 -9.74 -16.20 1.44
C LYS A 61 -11.12 -15.58 1.15
N ARG A 62 -11.19 -14.25 1.12
CA ARG A 62 -12.42 -13.51 0.77
C ARG A 62 -12.87 -13.85 -0.66
N PRO A 63 -14.18 -13.94 -0.94
CA PRO A 63 -14.69 -14.07 -2.29
C PRO A 63 -14.14 -12.98 -3.23
N LYS A 64 -13.77 -13.35 -4.46
CA LYS A 64 -13.12 -12.44 -5.41
C LYS A 64 -13.95 -11.20 -5.76
N THR A 65 -15.27 -11.31 -5.79
CA THR A 65 -16.17 -10.18 -6.07
C THR A 65 -16.08 -9.15 -4.95
N GLU A 66 -16.22 -9.59 -3.70
CA GLU A 66 -16.12 -8.74 -2.52
C GLU A 66 -14.73 -8.13 -2.35
N GLU A 67 -13.67 -8.91 -2.59
CA GLU A 67 -12.29 -8.41 -2.64
C GLU A 67 -12.16 -7.23 -3.63
N ARG A 68 -12.68 -7.39 -4.85
CA ARG A 68 -12.61 -6.36 -5.89
C ARG A 68 -13.40 -5.11 -5.53
N ASP A 69 -14.59 -5.27 -4.94
CA ASP A 69 -15.43 -4.14 -4.55
C ASP A 69 -14.75 -3.31 -3.45
N LEU A 70 -14.16 -3.96 -2.46
CA LEU A 70 -13.41 -3.28 -1.39
C LEU A 70 -12.18 -2.55 -1.93
N ILE A 71 -11.42 -3.19 -2.84
CA ILE A 71 -10.27 -2.56 -3.49
C ILE A 71 -10.74 -1.35 -4.30
N ALA A 72 -11.82 -1.47 -5.08
CA ALA A 72 -12.36 -0.39 -5.90
C ALA A 72 -12.71 0.85 -5.07
N VAL A 73 -13.36 0.65 -3.91
CA VAL A 73 -13.66 1.73 -2.96
C VAL A 73 -12.37 2.34 -2.40
N ALA A 74 -11.41 1.52 -2.01
CA ALA A 74 -10.17 2.01 -1.41
C ALA A 74 -9.32 2.80 -2.41
N VAL A 75 -9.14 2.31 -3.65
CA VAL A 75 -8.32 2.99 -4.67
C VAL A 75 -8.96 4.28 -5.17
N ALA A 76 -10.29 4.40 -5.09
CA ALA A 76 -11.00 5.64 -5.42
C ALA A 76 -10.69 6.80 -4.45
N SER A 77 -10.18 6.51 -3.26
CA SER A 77 -9.75 7.56 -2.31
C SER A 77 -8.62 8.41 -2.89
N GLU A 78 -8.61 9.69 -2.54
CA GLU A 78 -7.63 10.65 -3.04
C GLU A 78 -6.21 10.38 -2.55
N ARG A 79 -6.04 9.83 -1.34
CA ARG A 79 -4.70 9.67 -0.73
C ARG A 79 -4.59 8.40 0.12
N TRP A 80 -3.66 7.50 -0.21
CA TRP A 80 -3.46 6.23 0.50
C TRP A 80 -2.07 5.64 0.29
N LEU A 81 -1.66 4.79 1.23
CA LEU A 81 -0.54 3.87 1.07
C LEU A 81 -1.02 2.44 1.32
N MET A 82 -0.77 1.55 0.37
CA MET A 82 -1.12 0.12 0.43
C MET A 82 0.13 -0.76 0.45
N ASP A 83 0.04 -1.90 1.13
CA ASP A 83 1.07 -2.95 1.16
C ASP A 83 0.51 -4.38 1.16
#